data_AF-A0A2H0YM63-F1
#
_entry.id   AF-A0A2H0YM63-F1
#
_cell.length_a   1.000
_cell.length_b   1.000
_cell.length_c   1.000
_cell.angle_alpha   90.00
_cell.angle_beta   90.00
_cell.angle_gamma   90.00
#
_symmetry.space_group_name_H-M   'P 1'
#
loop_
_entity.id
_entity.type
_entity.pdbx_description
1 polymer ?
#
loop_
_entity_poly.entity_id
_entity_poly.type
_entity_poly.pdbx_seq_one_letter_code
_entity_poly.pdbx_strand_id
1 'polypeptide(L)' 'MTSLTITIKSKINHSKKILVEMDAEKFERLASNLGFFSPEFLESIEQAEKDYRAGRIKKIKSLMELRK' A
#
# COMPACT_ATOMS: atom_id res chain seq x y z
N MET A 1 -17.10 -17.23 8.77
CA MET A 1 -16.52 -15.90 9.06
C MET A 1 -15.10 -16.10 9.58
N THR A 2 -14.09 -15.91 8.73
CA THR A 2 -12.67 -16.07 9.10
C THR A 2 -12.14 -14.74 9.63
N SER A 3 -11.68 -14.70 10.88
CA SER A 3 -11.05 -13.51 11.49
C SER A 3 -9.53 -13.66 11.52
N LEU A 4 -8.82 -12.60 11.15
CA LEU A 4 -7.36 -12.54 11.23
C LEU A 4 -6.96 -11.63 12.39
N THR A 5 -6.26 -12.18 13.38
CA THR A 5 -5.74 -11.43 14.52
C THR A 5 -4.38 -10.84 14.17
N ILE A 6 -4.31 -9.51 14.04
CA ILE A 6 -3.07 -8.75 13.82
C ILE A 6 -2.65 -8.12 15.15
N THR A 7 -1.46 -8.46 15.65
CA THR A 7 -0.94 -7.90 16.90
C THR A 7 -0.06 -6.69 16.61
N ILE A 8 -0.54 -5.50 16.98
CA ILE A 8 0.19 -4.24 16.81
C ILE A 8 0.85 -3.85 18.14
N LYS A 9 2.17 -4.02 18.24
CA LYS A 9 2.94 -3.56 19.41
C LYS A 9 3.26 -2.06 19.26
N SER A 10 2.39 -1.19 19.77
CA SER A 10 2.57 0.26 19.72
C SER A 10 3.33 0.80 20.95
N LYS A 11 4.62 1.14 20.80
CA LYS A 11 5.31 2.05 21.74
C LYS A 11 5.08 3.49 21.29
N ILE A 12 4.18 4.17 21.98
CA ILE A 12 3.74 5.53 21.69
C ILE A 12 4.86 6.49 22.13
N ASN A 13 5.55 7.17 21.20
CA ASN A 13 6.10 8.51 21.48
C ASN A 13 6.57 9.37 20.29
N HIS A 14 6.77 8.90 19.05
CA HIS A 14 7.06 9.81 17.91
C HIS A 14 6.56 9.27 16.54
N SER A 15 6.55 10.15 15.52
CA SER A 15 5.84 10.03 14.22
C SER A 15 5.76 8.60 13.66
N LYS A 16 4.51 8.12 13.59
CA LYS A 16 4.06 6.72 13.58
C LYS A 16 4.43 5.97 12.28
N LYS A 17 5.61 5.37 12.24
CA LYS A 17 5.87 4.20 11.37
C LYS A 17 5.44 2.95 12.13
N ILE A 18 4.37 2.31 11.69
CA ILE A 18 3.90 1.04 12.27
C ILE A 18 4.65 -0.08 11.54
N LEU A 19 5.52 -0.78 12.27
CA LEU A 19 6.15 -1.99 11.77
C LEU A 19 5.20 -3.17 12.04
N VAL A 20 4.76 -3.83 10.97
CA VAL A 20 3.93 -5.04 11.05
C VAL A 20 4.79 -6.21 10.61
N GLU A 21 5.14 -7.07 11.56
CA GLU A 21 5.82 -8.34 11.28
C GLU A 21 4.75 -9.40 10.99
N MET A 22 4.84 -10.03 9.83
CA MET A 22 3.94 -11.10 9.43
C MET A 22 4.67 -12.20 8.68
N ASP A 23 4.11 -13.41 8.73
CA ASP A 23 4.58 -14.54 7.97
C ASP A 23 4.44 -14.29 6.46
N ALA A 24 5.41 -14.77 5.67
CA ALA A 24 5.48 -14.54 4.23
C ALA A 24 4.25 -15.09 3.49
N GLU A 25 3.79 -16.31 3.84
CA GLU A 25 2.63 -16.93 3.19
C GLU A 25 1.36 -16.15 3.51
N LYS A 26 1.23 -15.66 4.74
CA LYS A 26 0.09 -14.83 5.15
C LYS A 26 0.09 -13.48 4.43
N PHE A 27 1.27 -12.90 4.22
CA PHE A 27 1.41 -11.67 3.45
C PHE A 27 1.01 -11.88 1.99
N GLU A 28 1.48 -12.94 1.35
CA GLU A 28 1.13 -13.25 -0.04
C GLU A 28 -0.37 -13.45 -0.22
N ARG A 29 -1.02 -14.18 0.70
CA ARG A 29 -2.48 -14.33 0.69
C ARG A 29 -3.20 -12.99 0.86
N LEU A 30 -2.70 -12.11 1.72
CA LEU A 30 -3.26 -10.77 1.91
C LEU A 30 -3.08 -9.92 0.65
N ALA A 31 -1.89 -9.91 0.05
CA ALA A 31 -1.60 -9.20 -1.20
C ALA A 31 -2.48 -9.72 -2.35
N SER A 32 -2.69 -11.03 -2.43
CA SER A 32 -3.60 -11.65 -3.38
C SER A 32 -5.05 -11.20 -3.16
N ASN A 33 -5.51 -11.15 -1.91
CA ASN A 33 -6.87 -10.68 -1.58
C ASN A 33 -7.06 -9.18 -1.88
N LEU A 34 -5.99 -8.39 -1.81
CA LEU A 34 -5.98 -6.98 -2.21
C LEU A 34 -5.82 -6.78 -3.73
N GLY A 35 -5.67 -7.86 -4.50
CA GLY A 35 -5.53 -7.80 -5.96
C GLY A 35 -4.16 -7.34 -6.45
N PHE A 36 -3.13 -7.34 -5.60
CA PHE A 36 -1.79 -6.84 -5.96
C PHE A 36 -1.03 -7.71 -6.98
N PHE A 37 -1.59 -8.86 -7.35
CA PHE A 37 -1.05 -9.75 -8.38
C PHE A 37 -1.96 -9.84 -9.60
N SER A 38 -3.00 -9.00 -9.70
CA SER A 38 -3.86 -8.99 -10.89
C SER A 38 -3.09 -8.41 -12.08
N PRO A 39 -3.32 -8.90 -13.32
CA PRO A 39 -2.67 -8.34 -14.51
C PRO A 39 -2.88 -6.83 -14.64
N GLU A 40 -4.08 -6.35 -14.37
CA GLU A 40 -4.45 -4.94 -14.42
C GLU A 40 -3.65 -4.10 -13.42
N PHE A 41 -3.41 -4.65 -12.21
CA PHE A 41 -2.61 -3.99 -11.20
C PHE A 41 -1.14 -3.91 -11.62
N LEU A 42 -0.57 -5.00 -12.16
CA LEU A 42 0.81 -5.01 -12.65
C LEU A 42 1.02 -4.00 -13.79
N GLU A 43 0.09 -3.95 -14.75
CA GLU A 43 0.10 -2.93 -15.81
C GLU A 43 0.02 -1.51 -15.26
N SER A 44 -0.80 -1.29 -14.22
CA SER A 44 -0.91 0.01 -13.56
C SER A 44 0.41 0.45 -12.92
N ILE A 45 1.18 -0.49 -12.36
CA ILE A 45 2.49 -0.20 -11.77
C ILE A 45 3.49 0.19 -12.86
N GLU A 46 3.54 -0.53 -13.98
CA GLU A 46 4.43 -0.17 -15.09
C GLU A 46 4.10 1.22 -15.63
N GLN A 47 2.82 1.54 -15.76
CA GLN A 47 2.39 2.86 -16.19
C GLN A 47 2.78 3.95 -15.17
N ALA A 48 2.57 3.69 -13.88
CA ALA A 48 2.98 4.60 -12.81
C ALA A 48 4.50 4.81 -12.79
N GLU A 49 5.30 3.78 -13.06
CA GLU A 49 6.76 3.88 -13.16
C GLU A 49 7.17 4.75 -14.36
N LYS A 50 6.55 4.52 -15.53
CA LYS A 50 6.78 5.37 -16.72
C LYS A 50 6.45 6.83 -16.43
N ASP A 51 5.34 7.08 -15.73
CA ASP A 51 4.92 8.44 -15.38
C ASP A 51 5.85 9.10 -14.35
N TYR A 52 6.36 8.33 -13.39
CA TYR A 52 7.38 8.79 -12.46
C TYR A 52 8.68 9.17 -13.17
N ARG A 53 9.19 8.29 -14.04
CA ARG A 53 10.43 8.54 -14.82
C ARG A 53 10.27 9.72 -15.78
N ALA A 54 9.09 9.90 -16.37
CA ALA A 54 8.78 11.04 -17.23
C ALA A 54 8.54 12.35 -16.47
N GLY A 55 8.58 12.34 -15.13
CA GLY A 55 8.34 13.52 -14.30
C GLY A 55 6.88 13.98 -14.27
N ARG A 56 5.93 13.13 -14.71
CA ARG A 56 4.49 13.40 -14.76
C ARG A 56 3.81 13.19 -13.40
N ILE A 57 4.52 13.50 -12.33
CA ILE A 57 4.05 13.36 -10.95
C ILE A 57 3.90 14.74 -10.29
N LYS A 58 2.76 14.95 -9.62
CA LYS A 58 2.52 16.17 -8.83
C LYS A 58 2.47 15.82 -7.36
N LYS A 59 3.25 16.53 -6.55
CA LYS A 59 3.10 16.47 -5.09
C LYS A 59 1.80 17.15 -4.70
N ILE A 60 0.92 16.41 -4.05
CA ILE A 60 -0.27 16.95 -3.40
C ILE A 60 -0.03 17.01 -1.90
N LYS A 61 -0.48 18.08 -1.23
CA LYS A 61 -0.35 18.16 0.24
C LYS A 61 -1.46 17.38 0.94
N SER A 62 -2.61 17.23 0.28
CA SER A 62 -3.73 16.46 0.82
C SER A 62 -4.60 15.89 -0.29
N LEU A 63 -5.32 14.81 0.03
CA LEU A 63 -6.32 14.23 -0.87
C LEU A 63 -7.49 15.18 -1.16
N MET A 64 -7.71 16.18 -0.30
CA MET A 64 -8.74 17.20 -0.52
C MET A 64 -8.45 18.04 -1.78
N GLU A 65 -7.18 18.18 -2.17
CA GLU A 65 -6.77 18.90 -3.39
C GLU A 65 -7.24 18.19 -4.68
N LEU A 66 -7.63 16.92 -4.61
CA LEU A 66 -8.15 16.14 -5.74
C LEU A 66 -9.68 16.21 -5.84
N ARG A 67 -10.36 16.75 -4.82
CA ARG A 67 -11.81 16.88 -4.79
C ARG A 67 -12.19 18.18 -5.50
N LYS A 68 -12.63 18.08 -6.76
CA LYS A 68 -13.30 19.18 -7.49
C LYS A 68 -14.63 19.51 -6.85
#